data_AF-A0A914CXU2-F1
#
_entry.id   AF-A0A914CXU2-F1
#
_cell.length_a   1.000
_cell.length_b   1.000
_cell.length_c   1.000
_cell.angle_alpha   90.00
_cell.angle_beta   90.00
_cell.angle_gamma   90.00
#
_symmetry.space_group_name_H-M   'P 1'
#
loop_
_entity.id
_entity.type
_entity.pdbx_description
1 polymer ?
#
loop_
_entity_poly.entity_id
_entity_poly.type
_entity_poly.pdbx_seq_one_letter_code
_entity_poly.pdbx_strand_id
1 'polypeptide(L)'
;MPQNEHIELHRKRYGRRLDHEERTRKRLARAAHQRSKVAKKLRGHKAKLYHKKRYSEKVQMRKLIKQHEEKQQTSTVEEPQEGAVPAYLLDRQNQTTGKVLSNAIKQKRKEKA
;
A
#
# COMPACT_ATOMS: atom_id res chain seq x y z
N MET A 1 -11.80 2.24 -32.32
CA MET A 1 -11.70 2.64 -30.91
C MET A 1 -12.86 3.56 -30.61
N PRO A 2 -13.67 3.30 -29.58
CA PRO A 2 -14.69 4.27 -29.20
C PRO A 2 -14.01 5.55 -28.71
N GLN A 3 -14.44 6.70 -29.22
CA GLN A 3 -13.85 8.00 -28.91
C GLN A 3 -14.43 8.55 -27.60
N ASN A 4 -13.59 9.21 -26.81
CA ASN A 4 -13.95 9.91 -25.57
C ASN A 4 -14.62 9.02 -24.50
N GLU A 5 -15.18 9.66 -23.47
CA GLU A 5 -15.91 9.03 -22.36
C GLU A 5 -17.38 8.71 -22.72
N HIS A 6 -17.60 8.07 -23.86
CA HIS A 6 -18.92 7.71 -24.38
C HIS A 6 -19.79 6.93 -23.37
N ILE A 7 -19.21 6.08 -22.51
CA ILE A 7 -19.93 5.34 -21.45
C ILE A 7 -20.46 6.27 -20.36
N GLU A 8 -19.67 7.28 -19.97
CA GLU A 8 -20.09 8.25 -18.97
C GLU A 8 -21.16 9.19 -19.53
N LEU A 9 -20.98 9.63 -20.78
CA LEU A 9 -21.98 10.43 -21.50
C LEU A 9 -23.31 9.67 -21.61
N HIS A 10 -23.29 8.39 -21.96
CA HIS A 10 -24.48 7.55 -21.99
C HIS A 10 -25.15 7.48 -20.62
N ARG A 11 -24.37 7.30 -19.55
CA ARG A 11 -24.90 7.25 -18.18
C ARG A 11 -25.49 8.58 -17.73
N LYS A 12 -24.90 9.72 -18.12
CA LYS A 12 -25.43 11.06 -17.83
C LYS A 12 -26.74 11.33 -18.59
N ARG A 13 -26.84 10.89 -19.84
CA ARG A 13 -28.02 11.09 -20.71
C ARG A 13 -29.19 10.15 -20.39
N TYR A 14 -28.90 8.87 -20.19
CA TYR A 14 -29.91 7.81 -20.09
C TYR A 14 -29.94 7.11 -18.73
N GLY A 15 -29.08 7.54 -17.79
CA GLY A 15 -28.99 6.94 -16.48
C GLY A 15 -28.29 5.58 -16.46
N ARG A 16 -28.51 4.85 -15.36
CA ARG A 16 -28.13 3.44 -15.20
C ARG A 16 -29.37 2.57 -15.31
N ARG A 17 -29.17 1.25 -15.31
CA ARG A 17 -30.29 0.31 -15.13
C ARG A 17 -31.02 0.61 -13.83
N LEU A 18 -32.35 0.51 -13.84
CA LEU A 18 -33.21 0.79 -12.68
C LEU A 18 -32.85 -0.07 -11.46
N ASP A 19 -32.41 -1.30 -11.68
CA ASP A 19 -32.02 -2.26 -10.63
C ASP A 19 -30.56 -2.12 -10.14
N HIS A 20 -29.79 -1.17 -10.68
CA HIS A 20 -28.35 -1.08 -10.46
C HIS A 20 -28.01 -0.90 -8.97
N GLU A 21 -28.66 0.07 -8.33
CA GLU A 21 -28.38 0.42 -6.93
C GLU A 21 -28.73 -0.73 -6.00
N GLU A 22 -29.92 -1.32 -6.16
CA GLU A 22 -30.31 -2.50 -5.39
C GLU A 22 -29.33 -3.66 -5.54
N ARG A 23 -28.89 -3.94 -6.76
CA ARG A 23 -27.97 -5.04 -7.03
C ARG A 23 -26.61 -4.77 -6.43
N THR A 24 -26.10 -3.54 -6.49
CA THR A 24 -24.85 -3.17 -5.84
C THR A 24 -24.94 -3.30 -4.33
N ARG A 25 -26.00 -2.78 -3.70
CA ARG A 25 -26.26 -2.95 -2.26
C ARG A 25 -26.31 -4.42 -1.86
N LYS A 26 -27.13 -5.23 -2.53
CA LYS A 26 -27.26 -6.69 -2.27
C LYS A 26 -25.93 -7.43 -2.53
N ARG A 27 -25.09 -6.96 -3.46
CA ARG A 27 -23.75 -7.53 -3.71
C ARG A 27 -22.79 -7.20 -2.57
N LEU A 28 -22.75 -5.95 -2.12
CA LEU A 28 -21.90 -5.50 -1.00
C LEU A 28 -22.28 -6.21 0.30
N ALA A 29 -23.57 -6.31 0.61
CA ALA A 29 -24.08 -7.02 1.78
C ALA A 29 -23.64 -8.50 1.80
N ARG A 30 -23.72 -9.19 0.64
CA ARG A 30 -23.29 -10.59 0.51
C ARG A 30 -21.77 -10.78 0.51
N ALA A 31 -20.98 -9.73 0.31
CA ALA A 31 -19.54 -9.85 0.13
C ALA A 31 -18.85 -10.48 1.35
N ALA A 32 -19.30 -10.21 2.58
CA ALA A 32 -18.75 -10.80 3.79
C ALA A 32 -18.91 -12.32 3.82
N HIS A 33 -20.14 -12.82 3.59
CA HIS A 33 -20.43 -14.25 3.54
C HIS A 33 -19.70 -14.94 2.39
N GLN A 34 -19.66 -14.32 1.20
CA GLN A 34 -18.95 -14.86 0.05
C GLN A 34 -17.44 -14.97 0.30
N ARG A 35 -16.81 -13.97 0.92
CA ARG A 35 -15.39 -14.02 1.29
C ARG A 35 -15.08 -15.18 2.24
N SER A 36 -15.94 -15.42 3.24
CA SER A 36 -15.80 -16.54 4.17
C SER A 36 -15.95 -17.89 3.45
N LYS A 37 -16.96 -18.02 2.59
CA LYS A 37 -17.19 -19.20 1.76
C LYS A 37 -16.01 -19.51 0.85
N VAL A 38 -15.46 -18.49 0.18
CA VAL A 38 -14.28 -18.62 -0.70
C VAL A 38 -13.06 -19.06 0.09
N ALA A 39 -12.80 -18.48 1.26
CA ALA A 39 -11.67 -18.86 2.11
C ALA A 39 -11.72 -20.35 2.50
N LYS A 40 -12.90 -20.86 2.86
CA LYS A 40 -13.10 -22.27 3.25
C LYS A 40 -13.02 -23.24 2.07
N LYS A 41 -13.43 -22.80 0.87
CA LYS A 41 -13.55 -23.66 -0.33
C LYS A 41 -12.27 -23.73 -1.16
N LEU A 42 -11.47 -22.66 -1.22
CA LEU A 42 -10.23 -22.63 -2.00
C LEU A 42 -9.22 -23.65 -1.47
N ARG A 43 -8.52 -24.33 -2.39
CA ARG A 43 -7.48 -25.32 -2.07
C ARG A 43 -6.18 -25.02 -2.83
N GLY A 44 -5.07 -25.58 -2.35
CA GLY A 44 -3.77 -25.51 -3.00
C GLY A 44 -3.23 -24.08 -3.17
N HIS A 45 -2.55 -23.83 -4.30
CA HIS A 45 -1.92 -22.53 -4.58
C HIS A 45 -2.90 -21.35 -4.57
N LYS A 46 -4.14 -21.56 -5.00
CA LYS A 46 -5.18 -20.50 -5.00
C LYS A 46 -5.51 -20.04 -3.58
N ALA A 47 -5.57 -20.95 -2.61
CA ALA A 47 -5.77 -20.61 -1.21
C ALA A 47 -4.59 -19.81 -0.66
N LYS A 48 -3.35 -20.23 -0.95
CA LYS A 48 -2.13 -19.51 -0.52
C LYS A 48 -2.11 -18.06 -1.01
N LEU A 49 -2.42 -17.84 -2.29
CA LEU A 49 -2.50 -16.49 -2.87
C LEU A 49 -3.61 -15.66 -2.24
N TYR A 50 -4.80 -16.25 -2.03
CA TYR A 50 -5.91 -15.57 -1.39
C TYR A 50 -5.57 -15.12 0.03
N HIS A 51 -4.98 -15.99 0.85
CA HIS A 51 -4.59 -15.64 2.22
C HIS A 51 -3.48 -14.58 2.27
N LYS A 52 -2.48 -14.66 1.37
CA LYS A 52 -1.45 -13.63 1.23
C LYS A 52 -2.06 -12.25 0.94
N LYS A 53 -2.99 -12.18 -0.03
CA LYS A 53 -3.71 -10.94 -0.35
C LYS A 53 -4.54 -10.42 0.83
N ARG A 54 -5.22 -11.31 1.55
CA ARG A 54 -6.01 -10.92 2.73
C ARG A 54 -5.15 -10.40 3.88
N TYR A 55 -3.96 -10.95 4.06
CA TYR A 55 -3.02 -10.47 5.05
C TYR A 55 -2.53 -9.05 4.72
N SER A 56 -2.12 -8.80 3.47
CA SER A 56 -1.68 -7.47 3.05
C SER A 56 -2.78 -6.42 3.18
N GLU A 57 -4.02 -6.75 2.79
CA GLU A 57 -5.18 -5.86 2.97
C GLU A 57 -5.42 -5.52 4.45
N LYS A 58 -5.33 -6.51 5.36
CA LYS A 58 -5.47 -6.28 6.80
C LYS A 58 -4.37 -5.38 7.36
N VAL A 59 -3.12 -5.62 6.96
CA VAL A 59 -1.98 -4.80 7.41
C VAL A 59 -2.12 -3.37 6.92
N GLN A 60 -2.49 -3.18 5.65
CA GLN A 60 -2.72 -1.84 5.09
C GLN A 60 -3.80 -1.09 5.85
N MET A 61 -4.94 -1.74 6.13
CA MET A 61 -6.02 -1.10 6.89
C MET A 61 -5.62 -0.78 8.33
N ARG A 62 -4.88 -1.66 9.01
CA ARG A 62 -4.35 -1.40 10.36
C ARG A 62 -3.42 -0.19 10.37
N LYS A 63 -2.53 -0.08 9.38
CA LYS A 63 -1.63 1.07 9.25
C LYS A 63 -2.41 2.37 8.99
N LEU A 64 -3.42 2.32 8.13
CA LEU A 64 -4.25 3.50 7.81
C LEU A 64 -5.02 3.98 9.05
N ILE A 65 -5.63 3.05 9.80
CA ILE A 65 -6.32 3.38 11.05
C ILE A 65 -5.33 4.00 12.06
N LYS A 66 -4.18 3.37 12.26
CA LYS A 66 -3.14 3.88 13.17
C LYS A 66 -2.67 5.28 12.77
N GLN A 67 -2.39 5.52 11.48
CA GLN A 67 -2.01 6.85 10.98
C GLN A 67 -3.10 7.90 11.21
N HIS A 68 -4.37 7.51 11.05
CA HIS A 68 -5.49 8.41 11.33
C HIS A 68 -5.61 8.71 12.83
N GLU A 69 -5.47 7.71 13.70
CA GLU A 69 -5.47 7.87 15.16
C GLU A 69 -4.32 8.77 15.63
N GLU A 70 -3.10 8.52 15.15
CA GLU A 70 -1.91 9.35 15.43
C GLU A 70 -2.10 10.81 14.98
N LYS A 71 -2.71 11.03 13.81
CA LYS A 71 -3.01 12.39 13.33
C LYS A 71 -4.04 13.12 14.21
N GLN A 72 -5.01 12.41 14.78
CA GLN A 72 -6.01 13.01 15.67
C GLN A 72 -5.42 13.35 17.04
N GLN A 73 -4.37 12.65 17.47
CA GLN A 73 -3.70 12.89 18.72
C GLN A 73 -2.71 14.07 18.59
N THR A 74 -3.16 15.26 18.95
CA THR A 74 -2.39 16.52 18.90
C THR A 74 -1.54 16.77 20.15
N SER A 75 -1.08 15.72 20.84
CA SER A 75 -0.18 15.90 21.98
C SER A 75 1.25 16.04 21.49
N THR A 76 1.72 17.29 21.46
CA THR A 76 3.13 17.70 21.57
C THR A 76 3.76 17.04 22.80
N VAL A 77 4.32 15.85 22.60
CA VAL A 77 5.38 15.35 23.47
C VAL A 77 6.48 14.93 22.52
N GLU A 78 7.47 15.81 22.39
CA GLU A 78 8.75 15.43 21.80
C GLU A 78 9.33 14.35 22.72
N GLU A 79 9.21 13.08 22.34
CA GLU A 79 10.08 12.07 22.93
C GLU A 79 11.52 12.50 22.63
N PRO A 80 12.39 12.62 23.65
CA PRO A 80 13.78 12.95 23.42
C PRO A 80 14.37 11.85 22.53
N GLN A 81 14.81 12.23 21.33
CA GLN A 81 15.38 11.30 20.37
C GLN A 81 16.60 10.60 20.99
N GLU A 82 16.50 9.30 21.27
CA GLU A 82 17.65 8.45 21.58
C GLU A 82 18.54 8.39 20.33
N GLY A 83 19.52 9.30 20.27
CA GLY A 83 20.40 9.48 19.11
C GLY A 83 20.64 10.94 18.75
N ALA A 84 20.84 11.81 19.76
CA ALA A 84 21.18 13.21 19.54
C ALA A 84 22.54 13.35 18.83
N VAL A 85 22.50 13.32 17.51
CA VAL A 85 23.62 13.71 16.64
C VAL A 85 23.38 15.17 16.25
N PRO A 86 24.42 16.02 16.14
CA PRO A 86 24.23 17.39 15.69
C PRO A 86 23.43 17.50 14.39
N ALA A 87 22.63 18.56 14.23
CA ALA A 87 21.68 18.71 13.10
C ALA A 87 22.31 18.48 11.71
N TYR A 88 23.59 18.79 11.55
CA TYR A 88 24.36 18.60 10.31
C TYR A 88 24.76 17.14 10.01
N LEU A 89 24.47 16.20 10.91
CA LEU A 89 24.73 14.76 10.77
C LEU A 89 23.46 13.90 10.75
N LEU A 90 22.28 14.45 11.08
CA LEU A 90 21.02 13.70 11.21
C LEU A 90 20.56 13.04 9.90
N ASP A 91 20.69 13.73 8.76
CA ASP A 91 20.25 13.23 7.45
C ASP A 91 21.32 12.48 6.67
N ARG A 92 22.51 12.28 7.26
CA ARG A 92 23.57 11.50 6.63
C ARG A 92 23.21 10.03 6.74
N GLN A 93 22.57 9.48 5.71
CA GLN A 93 22.43 8.03 5.57
C GLN A 93 23.82 7.41 5.66
N ASN A 94 24.01 6.50 6.62
CA ASN A 94 25.19 5.64 6.68
C ASN A 94 25.34 4.98 5.29
N GLN A 95 26.35 5.42 4.53
CA GLN A 95 26.67 4.85 3.23
C GLN A 95 26.76 3.35 3.43
N THR A 96 25.86 2.59 2.78
CA THR A 96 25.89 1.14 2.85
C THR A 96 27.30 0.69 2.48
N THR A 97 27.92 -0.14 3.33
CA THR A 97 29.33 -0.54 3.21
C THR A 97 29.71 -1.01 1.80
N GLY A 98 28.75 -1.56 1.04
CA GLY A 98 28.91 -1.92 -0.37
C GLY A 98 29.25 -0.77 -1.33
N LYS A 99 28.73 0.45 -1.13
CA LYS A 99 29.07 1.62 -1.98
C LYS A 99 30.50 2.08 -1.75
N VAL A 100 30.96 2.08 -0.49
CA VAL A 100 32.34 2.43 -0.12
C VAL A 100 33.34 1.44 -0.71
N LEU A 101 33.07 0.12 -0.60
CA LEU A 101 33.90 -0.92 -1.19
C LEU A 101 33.96 -0.84 -2.73
N SER A 102 32.83 -0.59 -3.39
CA SER A 102 32.79 -0.43 -4.84
C SER A 102 33.60 0.77 -5.32
N ASN A 103 33.55 1.89 -4.59
CA ASN A 103 34.34 3.07 -4.90
C ASN A 103 35.84 2.86 -4.64
N ALA A 104 36.21 2.18 -3.54
CA ALA A 104 37.60 1.83 -3.25
C ALA A 104 38.22 0.91 -4.32
N ILE A 105 37.46 -0.07 -4.83
CA ILE A 105 37.91 -0.94 -5.94
C ILE A 105 38.09 -0.13 -7.23
N LYS A 106 37.17 0.80 -7.52
CA LYS A 106 37.28 1.68 -8.70
C LYS A 106 38.50 2.61 -8.62
N GLN A 107 38.81 3.13 -7.44
CA GLN A 107 40.02 3.93 -7.21
C GLN A 107 41.29 3.09 -7.44
N LYS A 108 41.38 1.89 -6.83
CA LYS A 108 42.51 0.98 -7.07
C LYS A 108 42.70 0.58 -8.54
N ARG A 109 41.61 0.48 -9.31
CA ARG A 109 41.69 0.21 -10.76
C ARG A 109 42.18 1.42 -11.56
N LYS A 110 41.83 2.64 -11.14
CA LYS A 110 42.32 3.87 -11.77
C LYS A 110 43.79 4.14 -11.48
N GLU A 111 44.28 3.79 -10.28
CA GLU A 111 45.70 3.97 -9.91
C GLU A 111 46.63 2.93 -10.58
N LYS A 112 46.07 1.83 -11.10
CA LYS A 112 46.81 0.76 -11.76
C LYS A 112 46.89 0.92 -13.28
N ALA A 113 46.15 1.87 -13.84
CA ALA A 113 46.17 2.28 -15.25
C ALA A 113 46.94 3.60 -15.36
#